data_AF-A0A8I1DLJ4-F1
#
_entry.id   AF-A0A8I1DLJ4-F1
#
_cell.length_a   1.000
_cell.length_b   1.000
_cell.length_c   1.000
_cell.angle_alpha   90.00
_cell.angle_beta   90.00
_cell.angle_gamma   90.00
#
_symmetry.space_group_name_H-M   'P 1'
#
loop_
_entity.id
_entity.type
_entity.pdbx_description
1 polymer ?
#
loop_
_entity_poly.entity_id
_entity_poly.type
_entity_poly.pdbx_seq_one_letter_code
_entity_poly.pdbx_strand_id
1 'polypeptide(L)'
;MNTSDNNETDRHQLVAFAIDDNTQAWYEMVIPFIVSLRATDYRGRIGVIGYGLSDEKQQRLRANGIEVYAAAGVGDLAWDRYISAAAIFDTDPALQTLALYDADIWFPGPRFDIFDVVPHDEALHVAPDAHFCAFVMTPLIGERRDALIHQCVQDVLERLGQPLQAGLVVGGREPWARFARFVREQAGRIGQDFVAIYGLDTTFLHLWGGLGHVRLVGCEQNFVTKWGLHERHDFDAVRIVLEHQGKPIRGLHMTGDVRFLNHWRYLARHAEHAIALGQAFALAPEAGKRAQPADPGLLQPERFVASGLSVLAAHEDVLANVPRLAAGPSFRNPQGHALNAWAAHTVEFAVTRDRLVLDIWLSHLSGQPAAPGLQLEHNGATVALLAPHKFSVATQQGDRVVLRALTLPGQACHTAWDIVVRHA
;
A
#
# COMPACT_ATOMS: atom_id res chain seq x y z
N MET A 1 -27.21 7.55 -28.08
CA MET A 1 -26.17 6.52 -28.16
C MET A 1 -26.17 5.77 -26.85
N ASN A 2 -26.30 4.44 -26.93
CA ASN A 2 -26.57 3.52 -25.84
C ASN A 2 -25.56 3.62 -24.70
N THR A 3 -26.05 3.85 -23.48
CA THR A 3 -25.30 3.70 -22.22
C THR A 3 -25.61 2.37 -21.53
N SER A 4 -26.18 1.40 -22.25
CA SER A 4 -26.65 0.12 -21.70
C SER A 4 -25.60 -0.99 -21.67
N ASP A 5 -24.57 -0.94 -22.52
CA ASP A 5 -23.73 -2.12 -22.77
C ASP A 5 -22.57 -2.26 -21.76
N ASN A 6 -22.04 -1.16 -21.21
CA ASN A 6 -20.95 -1.24 -20.23
C ASN A 6 -21.38 -1.93 -18.92
N ASN A 7 -22.64 -1.76 -18.50
CA ASN A 7 -23.13 -2.32 -17.24
C ASN A 7 -23.28 -3.84 -17.25
N GLU A 8 -23.42 -4.50 -18.41
CA GLU A 8 -23.48 -5.96 -18.48
C GLU A 8 -22.07 -6.57 -18.44
N THR A 9 -21.12 -5.99 -19.17
CA THR A 9 -19.73 -6.46 -19.20
C THR A 9 -19.07 -6.38 -17.82
N ASP A 10 -19.34 -5.29 -17.08
CA ASP A 10 -18.85 -5.05 -15.72
C ASP A 10 -19.26 -6.12 -14.70
N ARG A 11 -20.37 -6.84 -14.93
CA ARG A 11 -20.86 -7.89 -14.01
C ARG A 11 -20.11 -9.22 -14.14
N HIS A 12 -19.47 -9.44 -15.28
CA HIS A 12 -18.77 -10.67 -15.63
C HIS A 12 -17.28 -10.65 -15.28
N GLN A 13 -16.78 -9.51 -14.79
CA GLN A 13 -15.39 -9.25 -14.47
C GLN A 13 -15.22 -8.95 -12.99
N LEU A 14 -14.17 -9.51 -12.38
CA LEU A 14 -13.85 -9.28 -10.97
C LEU A 14 -12.38 -8.93 -10.82
N VAL A 15 -12.13 -7.79 -10.18
CA VAL A 15 -10.81 -7.48 -9.59
C VAL A 15 -10.82 -8.00 -8.16
N ALA A 16 -9.92 -8.92 -7.84
CA ALA A 16 -9.81 -9.52 -6.53
C ALA A 16 -8.42 -9.30 -5.93
N PHE A 17 -8.35 -9.25 -4.61
CA PHE A 17 -7.11 -9.34 -3.85
C PHE A 17 -7.32 -10.20 -2.60
N ALA A 18 -6.23 -10.67 -2.00
CA ALA A 18 -6.26 -11.52 -0.80
C ALA A 18 -5.60 -10.81 0.38
N ILE A 19 -6.18 -10.96 1.58
CA ILE A 19 -5.62 -10.39 2.80
C ILE A 19 -6.03 -11.19 4.05
N ASP A 20 -5.15 -11.22 5.04
CA ASP A 20 -5.43 -11.72 6.40
C ASP A 20 -6.01 -10.62 7.30
N ASP A 21 -6.20 -10.90 8.59
CA ASP A 21 -6.71 -9.91 9.54
C ASP A 21 -5.64 -8.90 10.03
N ASN A 22 -4.61 -8.61 9.22
CA ASN A 22 -3.58 -7.65 9.59
C ASN A 22 -4.07 -6.20 9.47
N THR A 23 -4.10 -5.48 10.60
CA THR A 23 -4.55 -4.08 10.65
C THR A 23 -3.60 -3.11 9.94
N GLN A 24 -2.29 -3.36 9.96
CA GLN A 24 -1.35 -2.49 9.23
C GLN A 24 -1.53 -2.65 7.73
N ALA A 25 -1.63 -3.87 7.22
CA ALA A 25 -1.86 -4.13 5.80
C ALA A 25 -3.23 -3.59 5.34
N TRP A 26 -4.25 -3.63 6.22
CA TRP A 26 -5.54 -2.99 5.96
C TRP A 26 -5.39 -1.50 5.59
N TYR A 27 -4.66 -0.74 6.41
CA TYR A 27 -4.47 0.70 6.17
C TYR A 27 -3.47 1.00 5.05
N GLU A 28 -2.38 0.26 4.97
CA GLU A 28 -1.24 0.59 4.10
C GLU A 28 -1.35 -0.02 2.71
N MET A 29 -2.23 -1.02 2.51
CA MET A 29 -2.39 -1.77 1.26
C MET A 29 -3.85 -1.75 0.79
N VAL A 30 -4.76 -2.31 1.60
CA VAL A 30 -6.16 -2.53 1.20
C VAL A 30 -6.90 -1.22 0.89
N ILE A 31 -6.84 -0.23 1.78
CA ILE A 31 -7.50 1.06 1.54
C ILE A 31 -6.93 1.77 0.31
N PRO A 32 -5.59 1.93 0.16
CA PRO A 32 -5.00 2.48 -1.06
C PRO A 32 -5.41 1.74 -2.34
N PHE A 33 -5.43 0.41 -2.33
CA PHE A 33 -5.86 -0.40 -3.46
C PHE A 33 -7.29 -0.03 -3.90
N ILE A 34 -8.23 -0.07 -2.96
CA ILE A 34 -9.65 0.19 -3.25
C ILE A 34 -9.87 1.62 -3.71
N VAL A 35 -9.33 2.60 -2.96
CA VAL A 35 -9.56 4.02 -3.25
C VAL A 35 -8.98 4.39 -4.61
N SER A 36 -7.77 3.91 -4.91
CA SER A 36 -7.15 4.21 -6.19
C SER A 36 -7.79 3.49 -7.37
N LEU A 37 -8.25 2.24 -7.20
CA LEU A 37 -8.99 1.54 -8.24
C LEU A 37 -10.29 2.30 -8.58
N ARG A 38 -10.99 2.80 -7.57
CA ARG A 38 -12.20 3.61 -7.76
C ARG A 38 -11.95 4.97 -8.41
N ALA A 39 -10.73 5.49 -8.30
CA ALA A 39 -10.33 6.72 -8.99
C ALA A 39 -10.09 6.51 -10.50
N THR A 40 -10.04 5.25 -10.96
CA THR A 40 -10.00 4.92 -12.39
C THR A 40 -11.40 4.93 -13.03
N ASP A 41 -11.48 4.57 -14.30
CA ASP A 41 -12.70 4.30 -15.04
C ASP A 41 -13.27 2.88 -14.81
N TYR A 42 -12.65 2.04 -13.97
CA TYR A 42 -13.18 0.72 -13.63
C TYR A 42 -14.51 0.81 -12.88
N ARG A 43 -15.55 0.15 -13.40
CA ARG A 43 -16.89 0.09 -12.79
C ARG A 43 -17.38 -1.33 -12.50
N GLY A 44 -16.55 -2.32 -12.80
CA GLY A 44 -16.80 -3.71 -12.47
C GLY A 44 -16.69 -4.04 -10.98
N ARG A 45 -16.73 -5.34 -10.69
CA ARG A 45 -16.81 -5.85 -9.33
C ARG A 45 -15.45 -5.85 -8.64
N ILE A 46 -15.45 -5.64 -7.32
CA ILE A 46 -14.27 -5.71 -6.47
C ILE A 46 -14.52 -6.78 -5.40
N GLY A 47 -13.59 -7.72 -5.25
CA GLY A 47 -13.66 -8.82 -4.30
C GLY A 47 -12.45 -8.91 -3.39
N VAL A 48 -12.67 -9.41 -2.17
CA VAL A 48 -11.61 -9.71 -1.21
C VAL A 48 -11.69 -11.17 -0.79
N ILE A 49 -10.58 -11.89 -0.94
CA ILE A 49 -10.40 -13.23 -0.37
C ILE A 49 -9.88 -13.05 1.05
N GLY A 50 -10.74 -13.28 2.03
CA GLY A 50 -10.46 -13.08 3.45
C GLY A 50 -9.88 -14.31 4.12
N TYR A 51 -8.66 -14.19 4.64
CA TYR A 51 -8.00 -15.20 5.48
C TYR A 51 -8.24 -14.89 6.96
N GLY A 52 -9.48 -15.08 7.41
CA GLY A 52 -9.87 -14.85 8.81
C GLY A 52 -10.12 -13.39 9.17
N LEU A 53 -10.54 -12.55 8.21
CA LEU A 53 -10.92 -11.16 8.44
C LEU A 53 -11.92 -11.00 9.60
N SER A 54 -11.69 -10.02 10.47
CA SER A 54 -12.63 -9.67 11.53
C SER A 54 -14.00 -9.23 10.98
N ASP A 55 -15.05 -9.42 11.78
CA ASP A 55 -16.42 -9.03 11.42
C ASP A 55 -16.51 -7.54 11.07
N GLU A 56 -15.77 -6.69 11.78
CA GLU A 56 -15.72 -5.25 11.50
C GLU A 56 -15.19 -5.00 10.08
N LYS A 57 -14.04 -5.59 9.71
CA LYS A 57 -13.47 -5.42 8.36
C LYS A 57 -14.42 -5.95 7.30
N GLN A 58 -15.00 -7.12 7.50
CA GLN A 58 -15.98 -7.66 6.55
C GLN A 58 -17.20 -6.75 6.39
N GLN A 59 -17.70 -6.17 7.49
CA GLN A 59 -18.81 -5.22 7.44
C GLN A 59 -18.42 -3.94 6.68
N ARG A 60 -17.21 -3.41 6.90
CA ARG A 60 -16.71 -2.24 6.16
C ARG A 60 -16.62 -2.51 4.66
N LEU A 61 -16.12 -3.68 4.25
CA LEU A 61 -16.07 -4.07 2.82
C LEU A 61 -17.48 -4.12 2.22
N ARG A 62 -18.38 -4.88 2.85
CA ARG A 62 -19.75 -5.07 2.35
C ARG A 62 -20.55 -3.77 2.29
N ALA A 63 -20.44 -2.92 3.31
CA ALA A 63 -21.08 -1.61 3.35
C ALA A 63 -20.62 -0.69 2.21
N ASN A 64 -19.44 -0.96 1.65
CA ASN A 64 -18.89 -0.24 0.51
C ASN A 64 -19.08 -1.00 -0.81
N GLY A 65 -19.94 -2.02 -0.89
CA GLY A 65 -20.18 -2.76 -2.13
C GLY A 65 -19.01 -3.63 -2.59
N ILE A 66 -18.14 -4.04 -1.65
CA ILE A 66 -17.03 -4.96 -1.93
C ILE A 66 -17.44 -6.36 -1.48
N GLU A 67 -17.25 -7.31 -2.38
CA GLU A 67 -17.59 -8.71 -2.15
C GLU A 67 -16.53 -9.36 -1.25
N VAL A 68 -16.97 -10.21 -0.33
CA VAL A 68 -16.08 -10.90 0.62
C VAL A 68 -16.22 -12.40 0.44
N TYR A 69 -15.12 -13.03 0.08
CA TYR A 69 -15.00 -14.45 -0.18
C TYR A 69 -14.20 -15.12 0.94
N ALA A 70 -14.66 -16.27 1.41
CA ALA A 70 -13.87 -17.09 2.31
C ALA A 70 -12.70 -17.72 1.52
N ALA A 71 -11.52 -17.73 2.12
CA ALA A 71 -10.40 -18.50 1.59
C ALA A 71 -10.73 -20.00 1.55
N ALA A 72 -10.13 -20.72 0.61
CA ALA A 72 -10.19 -22.18 0.54
C ALA A 72 -9.55 -22.83 1.75
N GLY A 73 -8.55 -22.17 2.36
CA GLY A 73 -7.97 -22.58 3.65
C GLY A 73 -7.13 -23.86 3.55
N VAL A 74 -6.50 -24.10 2.39
CA VAL A 74 -5.66 -25.28 2.15
C VAL A 74 -4.24 -25.09 2.72
N GLY A 75 -3.83 -23.85 2.97
CA GLY A 75 -2.56 -23.53 3.63
C GLY A 75 -2.30 -22.02 3.68
N ASP A 76 -1.04 -21.62 3.49
CA ASP A 76 -0.62 -20.22 3.65
C ASP A 76 -1.23 -19.31 2.57
N LEU A 77 -1.62 -18.10 2.99
CA LEU A 77 -2.25 -17.07 2.15
C LEU A 77 -1.52 -16.87 0.82
N ALA A 78 -0.18 -16.82 0.85
CA ALA A 78 0.64 -16.47 -0.32
C ALA A 78 0.32 -17.32 -1.55
N TRP A 79 0.13 -18.63 -1.39
CA TRP A 79 -0.15 -19.54 -2.51
C TRP A 79 -1.59 -20.07 -2.49
N ASP A 80 -2.25 -20.17 -1.33
CA ASP A 80 -3.65 -20.59 -1.24
C ASP A 80 -4.58 -19.59 -1.95
N ARG A 81 -4.16 -18.33 -2.11
CA ARG A 81 -4.93 -17.31 -2.83
C ARG A 81 -5.24 -17.71 -4.27
N TYR A 82 -4.37 -18.49 -4.93
CA TYR A 82 -4.63 -18.98 -6.28
C TYR A 82 -5.73 -20.03 -6.31
N ILE A 83 -5.74 -20.91 -5.30
CA ILE A 83 -6.79 -21.91 -5.12
C ILE A 83 -8.11 -21.21 -4.78
N SER A 84 -8.07 -20.23 -3.88
CA SER A 84 -9.22 -19.44 -3.48
C SER A 84 -9.80 -18.61 -4.63
N ALA A 85 -8.96 -18.00 -5.46
CA ALA A 85 -9.40 -17.27 -6.65
C ALA A 85 -10.14 -18.18 -7.64
N ALA A 86 -9.65 -19.41 -7.85
CA ALA A 86 -10.36 -20.38 -8.67
C ALA A 86 -11.72 -20.79 -8.05
N ALA A 87 -11.79 -20.94 -6.73
CA ALA A 87 -13.03 -21.31 -6.04
C ALA A 87 -14.14 -20.24 -6.12
N ILE A 88 -13.81 -18.97 -6.36
CA ILE A 88 -14.81 -17.91 -6.56
C ILE A 88 -15.71 -18.24 -7.75
N PHE A 89 -15.14 -18.76 -8.84
CA PHE A 89 -15.89 -19.16 -10.02
C PHE A 89 -16.95 -20.23 -9.68
N ASP A 90 -16.68 -21.15 -8.76
CA ASP A 90 -17.62 -22.20 -8.37
C ASP A 90 -18.86 -21.62 -7.66
N THR A 91 -18.67 -20.52 -6.92
CA THR A 91 -19.75 -19.81 -6.23
C THR A 91 -20.45 -18.76 -7.08
N ASP A 92 -19.88 -18.42 -8.23
CA ASP A 92 -20.40 -17.39 -9.13
C ASP A 92 -20.37 -17.85 -10.60
N PRO A 93 -21.49 -18.43 -11.09
CA PRO A 93 -21.62 -18.85 -12.48
C PRO A 93 -21.56 -17.71 -13.50
N ALA A 94 -21.87 -16.47 -13.10
CA ALA A 94 -21.88 -15.32 -14.00
C ALA A 94 -20.47 -14.75 -14.22
N LEU A 95 -19.52 -15.05 -13.35
CA LEU A 95 -18.14 -14.61 -13.49
C LEU A 95 -17.46 -15.30 -14.70
N GLN A 96 -16.92 -14.48 -15.60
CA GLN A 96 -16.19 -14.94 -16.79
C GLN A 96 -14.69 -14.75 -16.66
N THR A 97 -14.24 -13.65 -16.04
CA THR A 97 -12.82 -13.33 -15.91
C THR A 97 -12.49 -12.73 -14.55
N LEU A 98 -11.40 -13.20 -13.95
CA LEU A 98 -10.92 -12.74 -12.66
C LEU A 98 -9.47 -12.25 -12.81
N ALA A 99 -9.21 -11.03 -12.33
CA ALA A 99 -7.87 -10.47 -12.16
C ALA A 99 -7.52 -10.46 -10.66
N LEU A 100 -6.59 -11.31 -10.25
CA LEU A 100 -6.07 -11.38 -8.89
C LEU A 100 -4.85 -10.48 -8.79
N TYR A 101 -4.95 -9.44 -7.98
CA TYR A 101 -3.87 -8.50 -7.68
C TYR A 101 -3.31 -8.71 -6.26
N ASP A 102 -2.04 -8.34 -6.06
CA ASP A 102 -1.51 -8.05 -4.73
C ASP A 102 -2.21 -6.83 -4.13
N ALA A 103 -2.44 -6.86 -2.81
CA ALA A 103 -3.15 -5.77 -2.11
C ALA A 103 -2.32 -4.47 -2.04
N ASP A 104 -1.01 -4.51 -2.28
CA ASP A 104 -0.11 -3.34 -2.29
C ASP A 104 0.10 -2.76 -3.70
N ILE A 105 -0.83 -3.02 -4.61
CA ILE A 105 -0.88 -2.37 -5.92
C ILE A 105 -1.76 -1.12 -5.84
N TRP A 106 -1.25 -0.03 -6.41
CA TRP A 106 -1.95 1.24 -6.57
C TRP A 106 -2.15 1.52 -8.06
N PHE A 107 -3.35 1.94 -8.49
CA PHE A 107 -3.67 2.43 -9.83
C PHE A 107 -3.43 3.96 -9.98
N PRO A 108 -2.33 4.43 -10.61
CA PRO A 108 -1.93 5.85 -10.59
C PRO A 108 -2.57 6.73 -11.68
N GLY A 109 -3.24 6.11 -12.65
CA GLY A 109 -3.88 6.80 -13.77
C GLY A 109 -5.39 6.66 -13.75
N PRO A 110 -6.11 7.45 -14.57
CA PRO A 110 -7.57 7.41 -14.65
C PRO A 110 -8.10 6.17 -15.39
N ARG A 111 -7.23 5.39 -16.04
CA ARG A 111 -7.61 4.28 -16.93
C ARG A 111 -7.20 2.94 -16.33
N PHE A 112 -8.13 1.99 -16.36
CA PHE A 112 -7.94 0.60 -15.99
C PHE A 112 -8.45 -0.27 -17.14
N ASP A 113 -7.55 -1.03 -17.77
CA ASP A 113 -7.82 -1.72 -19.04
C ASP A 113 -7.33 -3.17 -19.06
N ILE A 114 -7.12 -3.81 -17.89
CA ILE A 114 -6.57 -5.17 -17.84
C ILE A 114 -7.45 -6.18 -18.57
N PHE A 115 -8.78 -6.05 -18.49
CA PHE A 115 -9.71 -6.95 -19.16
C PHE A 115 -9.83 -6.69 -20.67
N ASP A 116 -9.42 -5.51 -21.15
CA ASP A 116 -9.40 -5.19 -22.58
C ASP A 116 -8.15 -5.77 -23.27
N VAL A 117 -7.04 -5.88 -22.52
CA VAL A 117 -5.75 -6.36 -23.06
C VAL A 117 -5.54 -7.86 -22.87
N VAL A 118 -6.37 -8.52 -22.05
CA VAL A 118 -6.34 -9.97 -21.84
C VAL A 118 -7.38 -10.63 -22.75
N PRO A 119 -6.97 -11.42 -23.76
CA PRO A 119 -7.90 -12.16 -24.60
C PRO A 119 -8.63 -13.26 -23.82
N HIS A 120 -9.82 -13.61 -24.29
CA HIS A 120 -10.51 -14.82 -23.84
C HIS A 120 -9.84 -16.06 -24.47
N ASP A 121 -8.89 -16.64 -23.77
CA ASP A 121 -8.18 -17.85 -24.19
C ASP A 121 -7.99 -18.87 -23.05
N GLU A 122 -7.18 -19.90 -23.32
CA GLU A 122 -6.91 -20.98 -22.38
C GLU A 122 -5.66 -20.75 -21.51
N ALA A 123 -5.15 -19.53 -21.38
CA ALA A 123 -3.95 -19.22 -20.59
C ALA A 123 -4.26 -18.31 -19.39
N LEU A 124 -3.38 -18.39 -18.37
CA LEU A 124 -3.28 -17.33 -17.38
C LEU A 124 -2.36 -16.23 -17.90
N HIS A 125 -2.71 -15.00 -17.59
CA HIS A 125 -2.01 -13.80 -18.01
C HIS A 125 -1.34 -13.14 -16.82
N VAL A 126 -0.05 -12.85 -16.94
CA VAL A 126 0.74 -12.25 -15.85
C VAL A 126 1.66 -11.16 -16.39
N ALA A 127 2.15 -10.29 -15.51
CA ALA A 127 3.13 -9.29 -15.89
C ALA A 127 4.57 -9.81 -15.78
N PRO A 128 5.51 -9.29 -16.58
CA PRO A 128 6.93 -9.60 -16.43
C PRO A 128 7.53 -8.96 -15.17
N ASP A 129 8.50 -9.63 -14.55
CA ASP A 129 9.12 -9.22 -13.30
C ASP A 129 10.56 -8.71 -13.46
N ALA A 130 10.79 -7.41 -13.23
CA ALA A 130 12.15 -6.86 -13.11
C ALA A 130 12.80 -7.08 -11.72
N HIS A 131 12.03 -7.48 -10.70
CA HIS A 131 12.51 -7.78 -9.35
C HIS A 131 12.95 -9.23 -9.16
N PHE A 132 12.84 -10.08 -10.18
CA PHE A 132 13.22 -11.49 -10.09
C PHE A 132 14.59 -11.67 -9.44
N CYS A 133 14.63 -12.46 -8.37
CA CYS A 133 15.85 -12.75 -7.64
C CYS A 133 15.76 -14.11 -6.92
N ALA A 134 16.75 -14.40 -6.08
CA ALA A 134 16.94 -15.73 -5.50
C ALA A 134 15.72 -16.25 -4.72
N PHE A 135 14.85 -15.40 -4.17
CA PHE A 135 13.67 -15.84 -3.41
C PHE A 135 12.71 -16.72 -4.22
N VAL A 136 12.73 -16.65 -5.55
CA VAL A 136 11.88 -17.50 -6.40
C VAL A 136 12.39 -18.94 -6.43
N MET A 137 13.69 -19.15 -6.18
CA MET A 137 14.33 -20.47 -6.16
C MET A 137 14.60 -20.97 -4.73
N THR A 138 14.67 -20.09 -3.73
CA THR A 138 14.92 -20.47 -2.32
C THR A 138 13.92 -21.51 -1.79
N PRO A 139 12.63 -21.50 -2.18
CA PRO A 139 11.69 -22.52 -1.75
C PRO A 139 11.98 -23.93 -2.30
N LEU A 140 12.81 -24.08 -3.34
CA LEU A 140 13.10 -25.36 -3.99
C LEU A 140 14.16 -26.15 -3.19
N ILE A 141 13.76 -27.34 -2.73
CA ILE A 141 14.61 -28.26 -1.95
C ILE A 141 14.51 -29.69 -2.51
N GLY A 142 15.18 -30.64 -1.86
CA GLY A 142 15.06 -32.07 -2.18
C GLY A 142 15.80 -32.52 -3.44
N GLU A 143 15.59 -33.78 -3.80
CA GLU A 143 16.31 -34.46 -4.89
C GLU A 143 16.01 -33.85 -6.27
N ARG A 144 14.81 -33.27 -6.45
CA ARG A 144 14.37 -32.68 -7.72
C ARG A 144 14.74 -31.21 -7.88
N ARG A 145 15.43 -30.62 -6.89
CA ARG A 145 15.72 -29.18 -6.83
C ARG A 145 16.29 -28.62 -8.13
N ASP A 146 17.32 -29.24 -8.69
CA ASP A 146 18.00 -28.70 -9.87
C ASP A 146 17.12 -28.75 -11.12
N ALA A 147 16.33 -29.82 -11.28
CA ALA A 147 15.34 -29.91 -12.36
C ALA A 147 14.23 -28.85 -12.20
N LEU A 148 13.77 -28.61 -10.97
CA LEU A 148 12.78 -27.57 -10.68
C LEU A 148 13.35 -26.16 -10.90
N ILE A 149 14.62 -25.92 -10.58
CA ILE A 149 15.30 -24.65 -10.89
C ILE A 149 15.37 -24.44 -12.40
N HIS A 150 15.74 -25.48 -13.17
CA HIS A 150 15.76 -25.40 -14.63
C HIS A 150 14.37 -25.00 -15.16
N GLN A 151 13.32 -25.68 -14.71
CA GLN A 151 11.95 -25.37 -15.11
C GLN A 151 11.50 -23.96 -14.68
N CYS A 152 11.84 -23.56 -13.45
CA CYS A 152 11.45 -22.29 -12.86
C CYS A 152 12.13 -21.09 -13.54
N VAL A 153 13.34 -21.28 -14.08
CA VAL A 153 14.15 -20.19 -14.64
C VAL A 153 14.33 -20.34 -16.14
N GLN A 154 14.98 -21.42 -16.59
CA GLN A 154 15.38 -21.57 -17.99
C GLN A 154 14.15 -21.76 -18.89
N ASP A 155 13.26 -22.69 -18.56
CA ASP A 155 12.07 -22.94 -19.39
C ASP A 155 11.17 -21.70 -19.46
N VAL A 156 11.08 -20.92 -18.38
CA VAL A 156 10.36 -19.64 -18.36
C VAL A 156 11.00 -18.63 -19.29
N LEU A 157 12.32 -18.41 -19.19
CA LEU A 157 13.04 -17.43 -20.00
C LEU A 157 13.06 -17.82 -21.48
N GLU A 158 13.23 -19.11 -21.80
CA GLU A 158 13.19 -19.61 -23.18
C GLU A 158 11.83 -19.39 -23.83
N ARG A 159 10.74 -19.56 -23.07
CA ARG A 159 9.37 -19.43 -23.60
C ARG A 159 8.86 -18.00 -23.63
N LEU A 160 9.15 -17.21 -22.60
CA LEU A 160 8.52 -15.92 -22.35
C LEU A 160 9.49 -14.74 -22.44
N GLY A 161 10.80 -14.99 -22.44
CA GLY A 161 11.85 -13.97 -22.51
C GLY A 161 11.98 -13.10 -21.26
N GLN A 162 11.12 -13.28 -20.26
CA GLN A 162 11.08 -12.50 -19.02
C GLN A 162 10.62 -13.38 -17.85
N PRO A 163 11.12 -13.14 -16.62
CA PRO A 163 10.57 -13.72 -15.40
C PRO A 163 9.14 -13.23 -15.12
N LEU A 164 8.42 -13.89 -14.21
CA LEU A 164 6.98 -13.66 -13.96
C LEU A 164 6.71 -12.99 -12.62
N GLN A 165 5.77 -12.05 -12.59
CA GLN A 165 5.38 -11.36 -11.37
C GLN A 165 4.01 -11.87 -10.86
N ALA A 166 3.98 -12.38 -9.63
CA ALA A 166 2.83 -13.02 -8.99
C ALA A 166 1.70 -12.09 -8.55
N GLY A 167 1.98 -10.79 -8.43
CA GLY A 167 1.06 -9.76 -7.98
C GLY A 167 0.03 -9.32 -9.01
N LEU A 168 0.04 -9.90 -10.21
CA LEU A 168 -1.08 -9.86 -11.14
C LEU A 168 -1.18 -11.17 -11.89
N VAL A 169 -2.29 -11.87 -11.67
CA VAL A 169 -2.67 -13.06 -12.44
C VAL A 169 -4.11 -12.90 -12.92
N VAL A 170 -4.34 -13.02 -14.22
CA VAL A 170 -5.65 -12.81 -14.85
C VAL A 170 -6.02 -14.00 -15.70
N GLY A 171 -7.30 -14.39 -15.70
CA GLY A 171 -7.77 -15.41 -16.62
C GLY A 171 -9.22 -15.79 -16.40
N GLY A 172 -9.69 -16.68 -17.28
CA GLY A 172 -11.02 -17.26 -17.18
C GLY A 172 -11.10 -18.46 -16.22
N ARG A 173 -12.31 -18.96 -16.05
CA ARG A 173 -12.64 -20.10 -15.16
C ARG A 173 -11.73 -21.30 -15.35
N GLU A 174 -11.57 -21.76 -16.59
CA GLU A 174 -10.89 -23.00 -16.91
C GLU A 174 -9.35 -22.92 -16.70
N PRO A 175 -8.63 -21.87 -17.17
CA PRO A 175 -7.24 -21.64 -16.79
C PRO A 175 -7.00 -21.57 -15.28
N TRP A 176 -7.88 -20.87 -14.53
CA TRP A 176 -7.81 -20.80 -13.07
C TRP A 176 -7.99 -22.17 -12.41
N ALA A 177 -8.96 -22.96 -12.85
CA ALA A 177 -9.23 -24.30 -12.31
C ALA A 177 -8.02 -25.24 -12.50
N ARG A 178 -7.37 -25.21 -13.67
CA ARG A 178 -6.16 -25.99 -13.92
C ARG A 178 -4.99 -25.53 -13.07
N PHE A 179 -4.77 -24.23 -12.97
CA PHE A 179 -3.68 -23.70 -12.15
C PHE A 179 -3.90 -24.01 -10.66
N ALA A 180 -5.11 -23.87 -10.13
CA ALA A 180 -5.43 -24.25 -8.76
C ALA A 180 -5.18 -25.74 -8.48
N ARG A 181 -5.49 -26.63 -9.45
CA ARG A 181 -5.15 -28.06 -9.36
C ARG A 181 -3.63 -28.26 -9.30
N PHE A 182 -2.90 -27.60 -10.19
CA PHE A 182 -1.43 -27.64 -10.20
C PHE A 182 -0.84 -27.15 -8.87
N VAL A 183 -1.33 -26.03 -8.33
CA VAL A 183 -0.88 -25.47 -7.04
C VAL A 183 -1.15 -26.47 -5.91
N ARG A 184 -2.31 -27.13 -5.86
CA ARG A 184 -2.60 -28.19 -4.87
C ARG A 184 -1.62 -29.35 -4.98
N GLU A 185 -1.32 -29.79 -6.20
CA GLU A 185 -0.35 -30.87 -6.45
C GLU A 185 1.06 -30.50 -5.99
N GLN A 186 1.52 -29.26 -6.25
CA GLN A 186 2.82 -28.80 -5.77
C GLN A 186 2.84 -28.59 -4.26
N ALA A 187 1.77 -28.04 -3.67
CA ALA A 187 1.64 -27.87 -2.23
C ALA A 187 1.69 -29.21 -1.48
N GLY A 188 1.14 -30.28 -2.07
CA GLY A 188 1.26 -31.65 -1.53
C GLY A 188 2.69 -32.20 -1.47
N ARG A 189 3.68 -31.49 -2.04
CA ARG A 189 5.11 -31.84 -2.01
C ARG A 189 5.94 -30.91 -1.11
N ILE A 190 5.29 -30.04 -0.33
CA ILE A 190 5.97 -29.28 0.72
C ILE A 190 6.55 -30.26 1.76
N GLY A 191 7.81 -30.04 2.14
CA GLY A 191 8.62 -30.95 2.95
C GLY A 191 9.45 -31.95 2.12
N GLN A 192 9.16 -32.10 0.82
CA GLN A 192 9.90 -32.97 -0.10
C GLN A 192 10.62 -32.15 -1.18
N ASP A 193 9.87 -31.48 -2.04
CA ASP A 193 10.38 -30.68 -3.16
C ASP A 193 10.40 -29.17 -2.82
N PHE A 194 9.64 -28.77 -1.80
CA PHE A 194 9.45 -27.37 -1.43
C PHE A 194 9.57 -27.13 0.08
N VAL A 195 9.98 -25.94 0.47
CA VAL A 195 9.83 -25.41 1.83
C VAL A 195 8.86 -24.21 1.81
N ALA A 196 7.93 -24.15 2.77
CA ALA A 196 6.93 -23.10 2.87
C ALA A 196 7.53 -21.81 3.43
N ILE A 197 8.14 -21.02 2.54
CA ILE A 197 8.75 -19.72 2.84
C ILE A 197 8.32 -18.67 1.82
N TYR A 198 8.66 -17.41 2.10
CA TYR A 198 8.45 -16.29 1.18
C TYR A 198 8.97 -16.60 -0.24
N GLY A 199 8.14 -16.33 -1.25
CA GLY A 199 8.44 -16.58 -2.66
C GLY A 199 7.80 -17.83 -3.25
N LEU A 200 7.26 -18.74 -2.43
CA LEU A 200 6.70 -20.02 -2.90
C LEU A 200 5.56 -19.85 -3.91
N ASP A 201 4.74 -18.83 -3.74
CA ASP A 201 3.66 -18.45 -4.66
C ASP A 201 4.21 -18.09 -6.05
N THR A 202 5.28 -17.32 -6.08
CA THR A 202 5.99 -16.93 -7.30
C THR A 202 6.71 -18.13 -7.91
N THR A 203 7.28 -19.02 -7.09
CA THR A 203 7.87 -20.28 -7.55
C THR A 203 6.83 -21.15 -8.28
N PHE A 204 5.65 -21.35 -7.69
CA PHE A 204 4.59 -22.14 -8.32
C PHE A 204 4.11 -21.50 -9.63
N LEU A 205 4.00 -20.17 -9.68
CA LEU A 205 3.67 -19.47 -10.92
C LEU A 205 4.74 -19.70 -12.01
N HIS A 206 6.02 -19.64 -11.67
CA HIS A 206 7.11 -19.90 -12.62
C HIS A 206 7.13 -21.34 -13.10
N LEU A 207 6.93 -22.32 -12.21
CA LEU A 207 6.85 -23.72 -12.62
C LEU A 207 5.69 -23.95 -13.62
N TRP A 208 4.54 -23.30 -13.39
CA TRP A 208 3.41 -23.32 -14.33
C TRP A 208 3.74 -22.62 -15.65
N GLY A 209 4.44 -21.49 -15.61
CA GLY A 209 4.93 -20.77 -16.79
C GLY A 209 5.92 -21.59 -17.62
N GLY A 210 6.82 -22.33 -16.97
CA GLY A 210 7.78 -23.23 -17.63
C GLY A 210 7.10 -24.38 -18.40
N LEU A 211 5.87 -24.75 -18.02
CA LEU A 211 5.03 -25.70 -18.77
C LEU A 211 4.32 -25.07 -19.98
N GLY A 212 4.40 -23.75 -20.17
CA GLY A 212 3.84 -23.05 -21.33
C GLY A 212 2.39 -22.57 -21.18
N HIS A 213 1.85 -22.60 -19.95
CA HIS A 213 0.45 -22.28 -19.64
C HIS A 213 0.19 -20.81 -19.27
N VAL A 214 1.18 -19.94 -19.47
CA VAL A 214 1.12 -18.51 -19.15
C VAL A 214 1.39 -17.66 -20.39
N ARG A 215 0.80 -16.46 -20.43
CA ARG A 215 1.08 -15.38 -21.40
C ARG A 215 1.40 -14.08 -20.66
N LEU A 216 2.19 -13.22 -21.28
CA LEU A 216 2.57 -11.93 -20.71
C LEU A 216 1.59 -10.83 -21.12
N VAL A 217 1.14 -10.04 -20.15
CA VAL A 217 0.63 -8.69 -20.39
C VAL A 217 1.78 -7.68 -20.31
N GLY A 218 1.52 -6.44 -20.71
CA GLY A 218 2.49 -5.36 -20.58
C GLY A 218 2.92 -5.11 -19.13
N CYS A 219 4.17 -4.72 -18.92
CA CYS A 219 4.69 -4.42 -17.58
C CYS A 219 3.95 -3.26 -16.90
N GLU A 220 3.29 -2.39 -17.67
CA GLU A 220 2.46 -1.29 -17.16
C GLU A 220 1.26 -1.77 -16.31
N GLN A 221 0.81 -3.01 -16.49
CA GLN A 221 -0.35 -3.56 -15.77
C GLN A 221 -0.05 -3.94 -14.32
N ASN A 222 1.22 -4.24 -14.03
CA ASN A 222 1.74 -4.54 -12.70
C ASN A 222 3.22 -4.12 -12.70
N PHE A 223 3.39 -2.80 -12.68
CA PHE A 223 4.65 -2.12 -12.87
C PHE A 223 5.42 -2.06 -11.57
N VAL A 224 6.60 -2.66 -11.59
CA VAL A 224 7.56 -2.54 -10.52
C VAL A 224 8.60 -1.46 -10.85
N THR A 225 8.96 -0.64 -9.87
CA THR A 225 9.81 0.55 -10.04
C THR A 225 11.20 0.30 -10.61
N LYS A 226 11.71 -0.93 -10.47
CA LYS A 226 13.02 -1.36 -10.98
C LYS A 226 13.13 -1.33 -12.50
N TRP A 227 12.00 -1.24 -13.21
CA TRP A 227 11.97 -0.92 -14.64
C TRP A 227 12.44 0.51 -14.97
N GLY A 228 12.49 1.41 -13.98
CA GLY A 228 12.75 2.84 -14.17
C GLY A 228 11.46 3.61 -14.42
N LEU A 229 10.97 4.27 -13.37
CA LEU A 229 9.77 5.12 -13.42
C LEU A 229 10.10 6.51 -13.93
N HIS A 230 9.26 7.05 -14.81
CA HIS A 230 9.30 8.43 -15.25
C HIS A 230 8.04 9.18 -14.81
N GLU A 231 8.22 10.41 -14.30
CA GLU A 231 7.12 11.32 -13.98
C GLU A 231 7.02 12.38 -15.08
N ARG A 232 5.86 12.44 -15.75
CA ARG A 232 5.56 13.45 -16.76
C ARG A 232 4.44 14.36 -16.28
N HIS A 233 4.61 15.67 -16.43
CA HIS A 233 3.53 16.62 -16.19
C HIS A 233 2.59 16.67 -17.40
N ASP A 234 1.32 16.42 -17.15
CA ASP A 234 0.21 16.64 -18.09
C ASP A 234 -0.41 17.99 -17.73
N PHE A 235 0.00 19.04 -18.45
CA PHE A 235 -0.40 20.42 -18.18
C PHE A 235 -1.87 20.67 -18.51
N ASP A 236 -2.44 19.92 -19.46
CA ASP A 236 -3.84 20.07 -19.85
C ASP A 236 -4.77 19.53 -18.76
N ALA A 237 -4.41 18.39 -18.15
CA ALA A 237 -5.16 17.79 -17.06
C ALA A 237 -4.65 18.19 -15.66
N VAL A 238 -3.63 19.06 -15.58
CA VAL A 238 -2.98 19.53 -14.34
C VAL A 238 -2.65 18.36 -13.40
N ARG A 239 -2.02 17.31 -13.94
CA ARG A 239 -1.70 16.09 -13.19
C ARG A 239 -0.32 15.56 -13.53
N ILE A 240 0.20 14.73 -12.64
CA ILE A 240 1.41 13.95 -12.91
C ILE A 240 0.99 12.58 -13.45
N VAL A 241 1.57 12.19 -14.57
CA VAL A 241 1.41 10.88 -15.19
C VAL A 241 2.66 10.07 -14.93
N LEU A 242 2.47 8.89 -14.33
CA LEU A 242 3.53 7.91 -14.16
C LEU A 242 3.63 7.06 -15.43
N GLU A 243 4.81 6.99 -16.04
CA GLU A 243 5.00 6.28 -17.31
C GLU A 243 6.34 5.55 -17.38
N HIS A 244 6.40 4.58 -18.29
CA HIS A 244 7.61 3.85 -18.66
C HIS A 244 7.64 3.70 -20.18
N GLN A 245 8.75 4.13 -20.81
CA GLN A 245 8.91 4.09 -22.28
C GLN A 245 7.73 4.72 -23.04
N GLY A 246 7.19 5.83 -22.53
CA GLY A 246 6.06 6.54 -23.13
C GLY A 246 4.69 5.87 -22.93
N LYS A 247 4.60 4.74 -22.21
CA LYS A 247 3.34 4.11 -21.81
C LYS A 247 2.96 4.51 -20.39
N PRO A 248 1.76 5.02 -20.14
CA PRO A 248 1.31 5.30 -18.78
C PRO A 248 1.14 4.00 -17.99
N ILE A 249 1.53 4.01 -16.72
CA ILE A 249 1.39 2.88 -15.81
C ILE A 249 -0.08 2.73 -15.39
N ARG A 250 -0.57 1.48 -15.35
CA ARG A 250 -1.93 1.11 -14.98
C ARG A 250 -2.01 0.61 -13.54
N GLY A 251 -1.06 -0.22 -13.12
CA GLY A 251 -0.89 -0.65 -11.74
C GLY A 251 0.55 -0.48 -11.33
N LEU A 252 0.81 0.34 -10.31
CA LEU A 252 2.12 0.50 -9.67
C LEU A 252 2.19 -0.43 -8.47
N HIS A 253 3.09 -1.41 -8.54
CA HIS A 253 3.28 -2.38 -7.48
C HIS A 253 4.27 -1.84 -6.45
N MET A 254 3.75 -1.58 -5.26
CA MET A 254 4.51 -1.07 -4.13
C MET A 254 5.19 -2.24 -3.41
N THR A 255 6.17 -2.87 -4.05
CA THR A 255 6.96 -3.94 -3.42
C THR A 255 7.88 -3.38 -2.32
N GLY A 256 8.36 -4.28 -1.44
CA GLY A 256 9.20 -4.00 -0.25
C GLY A 256 9.95 -2.67 -0.24
N ASP A 257 11.00 -2.54 -1.05
CA ASP A 257 11.92 -1.38 -1.05
C ASP A 257 11.21 -0.06 -1.38
N VAL A 258 10.21 -0.12 -2.26
CA VAL A 258 9.45 1.07 -2.71
C VAL A 258 8.48 1.54 -1.64
N ARG A 259 7.91 0.62 -0.84
CA ARG A 259 7.07 0.98 0.31
C ARG A 259 7.82 1.81 1.33
N PHE A 260 9.14 1.65 1.43
CA PHE A 260 9.97 2.42 2.36
C PHE A 260 10.37 3.81 1.83
N LEU A 261 10.31 4.04 0.52
CA LEU A 261 10.77 5.29 -0.08
C LEU A 261 9.74 6.43 -0.06
N ASN A 262 8.50 6.18 0.41
CA ASN A 262 7.34 7.09 0.56
C ASN A 262 6.92 7.94 -0.64
N HIS A 263 7.84 8.54 -1.38
CA HIS A 263 7.61 9.45 -2.50
C HIS A 263 6.64 8.91 -3.55
N TRP A 264 6.65 7.60 -3.79
CA TRP A 264 5.80 6.94 -4.81
C TRP A 264 4.62 6.17 -4.22
N ARG A 265 4.36 6.32 -2.92
CA ARG A 265 3.20 5.69 -2.27
C ARG A 265 1.94 6.49 -2.53
N TYR A 266 0.82 5.79 -2.70
CA TYR A 266 -0.48 6.42 -2.87
C TYR A 266 -0.79 7.40 -1.75
N LEU A 267 -0.62 6.95 -0.51
CA LEU A 267 -0.89 7.72 0.69
C LEU A 267 -0.06 9.01 0.78
N ALA A 268 1.15 9.03 0.23
CA ALA A 268 1.98 10.24 0.23
C ALA A 268 1.53 11.25 -0.83
N ARG A 269 1.22 10.79 -2.05
CA ARG A 269 0.86 11.68 -3.17
C ARG A 269 -0.60 12.14 -3.14
N HIS A 270 -1.47 11.34 -2.53
CA HIS A 270 -2.92 11.54 -2.52
C HIS A 270 -3.48 11.51 -1.10
N ALA A 271 -2.70 11.95 -0.12
CA ALA A 271 -3.03 11.92 1.31
C ALA A 271 -4.44 12.42 1.62
N GLU A 272 -4.78 13.64 1.20
CA GLU A 272 -6.09 14.25 1.48
C GLU A 272 -7.23 13.42 0.89
N HIS A 273 -7.07 12.98 -0.36
CA HIS A 273 -8.05 12.16 -1.05
C HIS A 273 -8.20 10.77 -0.40
N ALA A 274 -7.08 10.15 -0.01
CA ALA A 274 -7.05 8.87 0.67
C ALA A 274 -7.66 8.94 2.07
N ILE A 275 -7.42 10.02 2.81
CA ILE A 275 -8.07 10.26 4.10
C ILE A 275 -9.58 10.47 3.89
N ALA A 276 -9.98 11.29 2.92
CA ALA A 276 -11.40 11.58 2.68
C ALA A 276 -12.19 10.32 2.27
N LEU A 277 -11.69 9.56 1.29
CA LEU A 277 -12.39 8.37 0.79
C LEU A 277 -12.15 7.13 1.65
N GLY A 278 -11.01 7.04 2.33
CA GLY A 278 -10.65 5.94 3.22
C GLY A 278 -11.46 5.90 4.52
N GLN A 279 -12.12 7.00 4.89
CA GLN A 279 -12.98 7.06 6.08
C GLN A 279 -14.05 5.97 6.11
N ALA A 280 -14.58 5.59 4.96
CA ALA A 280 -15.60 4.54 4.87
C ALA A 280 -15.07 3.14 5.24
N PHE A 281 -13.75 2.94 5.20
CA PHE A 281 -13.05 1.69 5.50
C PHE A 281 -12.29 1.73 6.82
N ALA A 282 -12.14 2.91 7.40
CA ALA A 282 -11.51 3.09 8.68
C ALA A 282 -12.21 2.27 9.77
N LEU A 283 -11.40 1.56 10.55
CA LEU A 283 -11.85 0.84 11.74
C LEU A 283 -12.17 1.84 12.84
N ALA A 284 -13.15 1.52 13.67
CA ALA A 284 -13.46 2.37 14.81
C ALA A 284 -12.26 2.38 15.77
N PRO A 285 -11.74 3.55 16.17
CA PRO A 285 -10.85 3.58 17.32
C PRO A 285 -11.63 3.12 18.55
N GLU A 286 -10.96 2.44 19.47
CA GLU A 286 -11.59 2.07 20.74
C GLU A 286 -12.20 3.30 21.41
N ALA A 287 -13.37 3.14 22.01
CA ALA A 287 -14.13 4.24 22.61
C ALA A 287 -13.25 5.05 23.58
N GLY A 288 -13.26 6.37 23.40
CA GLY A 288 -12.51 7.31 24.23
C GLY A 288 -11.02 7.46 23.88
N LYS A 289 -10.49 6.76 22.87
CA LYS A 289 -9.05 6.82 22.52
C LYS A 289 -8.67 7.87 21.46
N ARG A 290 -9.58 8.73 21.01
CA ARG A 290 -9.25 9.79 20.04
C ARG A 290 -9.01 11.14 20.67
N ALA A 291 -8.13 11.92 20.06
CA ALA A 291 -7.86 13.31 20.39
C ALA A 291 -7.74 13.55 21.91
N GLN A 292 -6.99 12.69 22.59
CA GLN A 292 -6.71 12.83 24.01
C GLN A 292 -5.60 13.88 24.21
N PRO A 293 -5.62 14.64 25.32
CA PRO A 293 -4.47 15.42 25.72
C PRO A 293 -3.22 14.54 25.83
N ALA A 294 -2.13 14.98 25.24
CA ALA A 294 -0.84 14.31 25.37
C ALA A 294 -0.31 14.45 26.80
N ASP A 295 0.45 13.46 27.27
CA ASP A 295 1.03 13.46 28.61
C ASP A 295 2.06 14.60 28.76
N PRO A 296 1.81 15.60 29.64
CA PRO A 296 2.73 16.70 29.85
C PRO A 296 4.13 16.24 30.30
N GLY A 297 4.21 15.13 31.04
CA GLY A 297 5.48 14.55 31.49
C GLY A 297 6.33 14.01 30.35
N LEU A 298 5.69 13.50 29.29
CA LEU A 298 6.39 13.02 28.08
C LEU A 298 6.79 14.16 27.14
N LEU A 299 6.09 15.30 27.19
CA LEU A 299 6.36 16.46 26.34
C LEU A 299 7.49 17.36 26.85
N GLN A 300 7.91 17.23 28.12
CA GLN A 300 9.01 18.02 28.71
C GLN A 300 8.93 19.53 28.37
N PRO A 301 7.79 20.20 28.64
CA PRO A 301 7.50 21.56 28.14
C PRO A 301 8.56 22.61 28.52
N GLU A 302 9.23 22.42 29.66
CA GLU A 302 10.31 23.28 30.16
C GLU A 302 11.46 23.45 29.15
N ARG A 303 11.75 22.41 28.34
CA ARG A 303 12.80 22.46 27.32
C ARG A 303 12.46 23.40 26.17
N PHE A 304 11.21 23.39 25.75
CA PHE A 304 10.70 24.31 24.73
C PHE A 304 10.75 25.75 25.27
N VAL A 305 10.36 25.96 26.53
CA VAL A 305 10.38 27.29 27.18
C VAL A 305 11.78 27.89 27.18
N ALA A 306 12.80 27.09 27.51
CA ALA A 306 14.20 27.52 27.48
C ALA A 306 14.64 28.05 26.09
N SER A 307 14.01 27.55 25.02
CA SER A 307 14.29 27.89 23.62
C SER A 307 13.38 28.98 23.07
N GLY A 308 12.49 29.57 23.87
CA GLY A 308 11.58 30.63 23.42
C GLY A 308 10.27 30.13 22.81
N LEU A 309 9.85 28.90 23.14
CA LEU A 309 8.58 28.30 22.72
C LEU A 309 7.77 27.86 23.95
N SER A 310 6.46 28.05 23.95
CA SER A 310 5.57 27.53 24.98
C SER A 310 4.58 26.55 24.35
N VAL A 311 4.51 25.32 24.85
CA VAL A 311 3.48 24.35 24.41
C VAL A 311 2.13 24.79 24.97
N LEU A 312 1.21 25.21 24.11
CA LEU A 312 -0.12 25.64 24.50
C LEU A 312 -1.09 24.46 24.64
N ALA A 313 -1.03 23.55 23.67
CA ALA A 313 -1.87 22.37 23.62
C ALA A 313 -1.15 21.26 22.86
N ALA A 314 -1.40 20.02 23.27
CA ALA A 314 -0.93 18.85 22.54
C ALA A 314 -1.98 17.74 22.67
N HIS A 315 -2.37 17.17 21.54
CA HIS A 315 -3.38 16.12 21.47
C HIS A 315 -2.89 15.00 20.56
N GLU A 316 -3.29 13.77 20.86
CA GLU A 316 -2.97 12.57 20.08
C GLU A 316 -4.15 11.58 20.03
N ASP A 317 -4.23 10.82 18.94
CA ASP A 317 -4.97 9.57 18.92
C ASP A 317 -4.15 8.49 19.64
N VAL A 318 -4.79 7.72 20.52
CA VAL A 318 -4.14 6.67 21.31
C VAL A 318 -4.48 5.31 20.69
N LEU A 319 -3.46 4.58 20.25
CA LEU A 319 -3.64 3.24 19.68
C LEU A 319 -3.04 2.20 20.62
N ALA A 320 -3.57 0.97 20.56
CA ALA A 320 -2.99 -0.14 21.29
C ALA A 320 -1.58 -0.44 20.75
N ASN A 321 -0.65 -0.77 21.65
CA ASN A 321 0.69 -1.25 21.32
C ASN A 321 1.56 -0.30 20.47
N VAL A 322 1.26 1.00 20.44
CA VAL A 322 2.15 2.02 19.87
C VAL A 322 2.56 3.03 20.95
N PRO A 323 3.79 3.59 20.87
CA PRO A 323 4.21 4.62 21.81
C PRO A 323 3.35 5.89 21.73
N ARG A 324 3.22 6.57 22.87
CA ARG A 324 2.60 7.89 22.98
C ARG A 324 3.49 8.97 22.36
N LEU A 325 2.90 10.11 22.00
CA LEU A 325 3.61 11.33 21.64
C LEU A 325 4.60 11.71 22.74
N ALA A 326 5.86 11.84 22.38
CA ALA A 326 6.93 12.17 23.32
C ALA A 326 7.91 13.20 22.73
N ALA A 327 8.40 14.07 23.61
CA ALA A 327 9.48 14.99 23.29
C ALA A 327 10.84 14.45 23.74
N GLY A 328 11.88 14.81 23.01
CA GLY A 328 13.25 14.42 23.29
C GLY A 328 14.26 15.40 22.70
N PRO A 329 15.57 15.15 22.89
CA PRO A 329 16.59 15.87 22.13
C PRO A 329 16.47 15.57 20.65
N SER A 330 16.69 16.58 19.81
CA SER A 330 16.81 16.34 18.38
C SER A 330 18.01 15.43 18.11
N PHE A 331 17.79 14.43 17.25
CA PHE A 331 18.86 13.53 16.82
C PHE A 331 19.80 14.21 15.80
N ARG A 332 19.37 15.33 15.21
CA ARG A 332 20.13 16.11 14.22
C ARG A 332 20.90 17.26 14.86
N ASN A 333 20.37 17.86 15.93
CA ASN A 333 20.96 19.00 16.59
C ASN A 333 20.84 18.88 18.12
N PRO A 334 21.94 18.81 18.88
CA PRO A 334 21.90 18.72 20.35
C PRO A 334 21.15 19.87 21.05
N GLN A 335 21.03 21.03 20.41
CA GLN A 335 20.28 22.19 20.91
C GLN A 335 18.81 22.22 20.42
N GLY A 336 18.43 21.30 19.54
CA GLY A 336 17.08 21.17 19.02
C GLY A 336 16.20 20.25 19.87
N HIS A 337 14.91 20.26 19.54
CA HIS A 337 13.88 19.43 20.14
C HIS A 337 13.36 18.44 19.11
N ALA A 338 13.13 17.20 19.50
CA ALA A 338 12.40 16.23 18.69
C ALA A 338 11.03 15.98 19.31
N LEU A 339 9.99 15.91 18.49
CA LEU A 339 8.71 15.31 18.83
C LEU A 339 8.53 14.04 18.00
N ASN A 340 8.32 12.91 18.67
CA ASN A 340 8.05 11.63 18.02
C ASN A 340 6.65 11.15 18.38
N ALA A 341 5.89 10.71 17.38
CA ALA A 341 4.53 10.24 17.55
C ALA A 341 4.25 9.05 16.63
N TRP A 342 3.35 8.15 17.06
CA TRP A 342 2.96 6.95 16.31
C TRP A 342 1.48 6.92 15.85
N ALA A 343 0.82 8.06 15.96
CA ALA A 343 -0.58 8.22 15.60
C ALA A 343 -0.84 9.67 15.14
N ALA A 344 -2.07 9.94 14.69
CA ALA A 344 -2.52 11.30 14.44
C ALA A 344 -2.33 12.16 15.70
N HIS A 345 -1.81 13.37 15.53
CA HIS A 345 -1.55 14.26 16.64
C HIS A 345 -1.54 15.72 16.19
N THR A 346 -1.65 16.62 17.15
CA THR A 346 -1.56 18.06 16.99
C THR A 346 -0.76 18.64 18.15
N VAL A 347 0.25 19.45 17.87
CA VAL A 347 1.01 20.20 18.88
C VAL A 347 1.00 21.68 18.52
N GLU A 348 0.53 22.50 19.45
CA GLU A 348 0.45 23.96 19.31
C GLU A 348 1.48 24.63 20.21
N PHE A 349 2.24 25.55 19.61
CA PHE A 349 3.23 26.38 20.28
C PHE A 349 2.86 27.86 20.18
N ALA A 350 3.13 28.60 21.26
CA ALA A 350 3.29 30.05 21.23
C ALA A 350 4.77 30.43 21.22
N VAL A 351 5.13 31.38 20.38
CA VAL A 351 6.47 31.96 20.33
C VAL A 351 6.59 33.02 21.43
N THR A 352 7.55 32.86 22.34
CA THR A 352 7.68 33.71 23.53
C THR A 352 8.82 34.73 23.44
N ARG A 353 9.67 34.64 22.41
CA ARG A 353 10.76 35.59 22.14
C ARG A 353 10.61 36.19 20.76
N ASP A 354 11.07 37.43 20.62
CA ASP A 354 11.05 38.11 19.33
C ASP A 354 12.18 37.64 18.42
N ARG A 355 11.99 37.80 17.10
CA ARG A 355 12.96 37.49 16.04
C ARG A 355 13.52 36.07 16.10
N LEU A 356 12.63 35.08 16.15
CA LEU A 356 13.01 33.67 16.07
C LEU A 356 12.83 33.15 14.64
N VAL A 357 13.66 32.19 14.27
CA VAL A 357 13.46 31.33 13.10
C VAL A 357 13.38 29.90 13.59
N LEU A 358 12.30 29.22 13.26
CA LEU A 358 12.11 27.80 13.53
C LEU A 358 12.51 27.03 12.28
N ASP A 359 13.66 26.36 12.32
CA ASP A 359 13.98 25.36 11.30
C ASP A 359 13.35 24.03 11.73
N ILE A 360 12.49 23.49 10.89
CA ILE A 360 11.74 22.26 11.18
C ILE A 360 12.09 21.23 10.12
N TRP A 361 12.55 20.07 10.58
CA TRP A 361 12.70 18.88 9.76
C TRP A 361 11.63 17.88 10.12
N LEU A 362 10.91 17.44 9.11
CA LEU A 362 9.88 16.43 9.21
C LEU A 362 10.42 15.14 8.59
N SER A 363 10.39 14.06 9.37
CA SER A 363 10.85 12.75 8.93
C SER A 363 10.03 11.63 9.56
N HIS A 364 10.41 10.39 9.30
CA HIS A 364 9.82 9.20 9.88
C HIS A 364 10.91 8.12 10.02
N LEU A 365 10.68 7.14 10.88
CA LEU A 365 11.58 5.99 11.04
C LEU A 365 11.44 5.07 9.82
N SER A 366 12.58 4.62 9.30
CA SER A 366 12.60 3.58 8.28
C SER A 366 11.88 2.33 8.80
N GLY A 367 11.07 1.70 7.96
CA GLY A 367 10.27 0.55 8.33
C GLY A 367 8.95 0.86 9.04
N GLN A 368 8.72 2.12 9.45
CA GLN A 368 7.45 2.54 10.05
C GLN A 368 6.54 3.22 8.99
N PRO A 369 5.21 3.02 9.06
CA PRO A 369 4.28 3.72 8.18
C PRO A 369 4.36 5.22 8.44
N ALA A 370 4.60 6.05 7.42
CA ALA A 370 4.54 7.50 7.60
C ALA A 370 3.10 8.00 7.69
N ALA A 371 2.89 9.14 8.36
CA ALA A 371 1.59 9.79 8.34
C ALA A 371 1.22 10.20 6.90
N PRO A 372 0.00 9.87 6.42
CA PRO A 372 -0.42 10.25 5.08
C PRO A 372 -0.53 11.76 4.95
N GLY A 373 -1.20 12.44 5.89
CA GLY A 373 -1.35 13.90 5.87
C GLY A 373 -0.46 14.58 6.91
N LEU A 374 0.29 15.59 6.50
CA LEU A 374 1.13 16.39 7.39
C LEU A 374 0.87 17.87 7.13
N GLN A 375 0.70 18.66 8.20
CA GLN A 375 0.39 20.07 8.08
C GLN A 375 1.17 20.91 9.09
N LEU A 376 1.55 22.10 8.65
CA LEU A 376 2.03 23.18 9.48
C LEU A 376 1.00 24.32 9.40
N GLU A 377 0.61 24.87 10.54
CA GLU A 377 -0.13 26.12 10.61
C GLU A 377 0.73 27.21 11.26
N HIS A 378 0.77 28.40 10.67
CA HIS A 378 1.37 29.59 11.27
C HIS A 378 0.36 30.73 11.24
N ASN A 379 -0.05 31.21 12.42
CA ASN A 379 -1.05 32.27 12.59
C ASN A 379 -2.35 32.05 11.76
N GLY A 380 -2.85 30.81 11.71
CA GLY A 380 -4.05 30.44 10.96
C GLY A 380 -3.81 30.06 9.49
N ALA A 381 -2.64 30.35 8.91
CA ALA A 381 -2.30 29.92 7.56
C ALA A 381 -1.74 28.49 7.58
N THR A 382 -2.42 27.55 6.91
CA THR A 382 -2.01 26.13 6.87
C THR A 382 -1.31 25.78 5.56
N VAL A 383 -0.23 25.00 5.67
CA VAL A 383 0.54 24.45 4.54
C VAL A 383 0.61 22.92 4.70
N ALA A 384 0.27 22.19 3.64
CA ALA A 384 0.44 20.75 3.56
C ALA A 384 1.91 20.40 3.29
N LEU A 385 2.40 19.33 3.93
CA LEU A 385 3.78 18.88 3.89
C LEU A 385 3.87 17.43 3.42
N LEU A 386 5.02 17.05 2.86
CA LEU A 386 5.34 15.67 2.48
C LEU A 386 6.64 15.24 3.16
N ALA A 387 6.64 14.12 3.89
CA ALA A 387 7.85 13.62 4.52
C ALA A 387 8.75 12.84 3.51
N PRO A 388 10.09 13.05 3.52
CA PRO A 388 10.82 13.99 4.37
C PRO A 388 10.71 15.44 3.85
N HIS A 389 10.61 16.39 4.77
CA HIS A 389 10.59 17.83 4.45
C HIS A 389 11.52 18.62 5.34
N LYS A 390 12.06 19.72 4.83
CA LYS A 390 12.73 20.75 5.62
C LYS A 390 12.15 22.10 5.25
N PHE A 391 11.81 22.89 6.25
CA PHE A 391 11.34 24.26 6.06
C PHE A 391 11.77 25.14 7.23
N SER A 392 11.69 26.45 7.00
CA SER A 392 12.01 27.47 8.01
C SER A 392 10.84 28.43 8.13
N VAL A 393 10.46 28.75 9.36
CA VAL A 393 9.38 29.70 9.68
C VAL A 393 9.99 30.86 10.45
N ALA A 394 9.95 32.07 9.88
CA ALA A 394 10.28 33.28 10.61
C ALA A 394 9.10 33.64 11.51
N THR A 395 9.38 33.91 12.79
CA THR A 395 8.34 34.16 13.79
C THR A 395 8.63 35.41 14.63
N GLN A 396 7.56 35.97 15.18
CA GLN A 396 7.56 37.06 16.15
C GLN A 396 6.98 36.62 17.49
N GLN A 397 7.24 37.38 18.55
CA GLN A 397 6.63 37.11 19.84
C GLN A 397 5.10 37.15 19.74
N GLY A 398 4.44 36.11 20.24
CA GLY A 398 2.98 35.96 20.19
C GLY A 398 2.48 35.13 19.01
N ASP A 399 3.35 34.82 18.03
CA ASP A 399 2.99 33.93 16.93
C ASP A 399 2.57 32.55 17.43
N ARG A 400 1.62 31.94 16.73
CA ARG A 400 1.17 30.56 16.94
C ARG A 400 1.64 29.66 15.82
N VAL A 401 2.23 28.54 16.20
CA VAL A 401 2.70 27.51 15.28
C VAL A 401 2.07 26.18 15.67
N VAL A 402 1.36 25.54 14.74
CA VAL A 402 0.72 24.23 14.96
C VAL A 402 1.34 23.20 14.03
N LEU A 403 1.77 22.07 14.60
CA LEU A 403 2.22 20.89 13.86
C LEU A 403 1.12 19.83 13.91
N ARG A 404 0.72 19.29 12.76
CA ARG A 404 -0.31 18.25 12.69
C ARG A 404 0.13 17.07 11.84
N ALA A 405 -0.15 15.88 12.33
CA ALA A 405 -0.20 14.67 11.52
C ALA A 405 -1.62 14.13 11.50
N LEU A 406 -2.11 13.85 10.30
CA LEU A 406 -3.47 13.40 10.02
C LEU A 406 -3.39 11.98 9.48
N THR A 407 -4.18 11.09 10.07
CA THR A 407 -4.32 9.70 9.65
C THR A 407 -5.80 9.33 9.58
N LEU A 408 -6.11 8.17 9.00
CA LEU A 408 -7.43 7.60 9.17
C LEU A 408 -7.65 7.16 10.64
N PRO A 409 -8.89 7.20 11.16
CA PRO A 409 -9.43 5.97 11.72
C PRO A 409 -8.67 4.99 12.61
N GLY A 410 -7.78 5.32 13.54
CA GLY A 410 -7.01 4.24 14.20
C GLY A 410 -5.91 3.61 13.32
N GLN A 411 -5.50 4.32 12.27
CA GLN A 411 -4.29 4.05 11.51
C GLN A 411 -3.07 4.48 12.31
N ALA A 412 -2.18 3.54 12.58
CA ALA A 412 -0.85 3.82 13.12
C ALA A 412 0.01 4.50 12.06
N CYS A 413 0.86 5.40 12.49
CA CYS A 413 1.86 6.04 11.65
C CYS A 413 3.14 6.25 12.46
N HIS A 414 4.11 6.95 11.91
CA HIS A 414 5.23 7.51 12.63
C HIS A 414 5.60 8.85 12.03
N THR A 415 5.85 9.81 12.89
CA THR A 415 6.34 11.14 12.53
C THR A 415 7.39 11.61 13.52
N ALA A 416 8.47 12.17 13.01
CA ALA A 416 9.50 12.86 13.79
C ALA A 416 9.59 14.32 13.32
N TRP A 417 9.28 15.24 14.22
CA TRP A 417 9.49 16.67 14.04
C TRP A 417 10.75 17.09 14.79
N ASP A 418 11.83 17.39 14.09
CA ASP A 418 13.00 18.05 14.68
C ASP A 418 12.85 19.56 14.53
N ILE A 419 12.88 20.29 15.64
CA ILE A 419 12.69 21.73 15.71
C ILE A 419 13.98 22.34 16.26
N VAL A 420 14.61 23.20 15.47
CA VAL A 420 15.77 24.00 15.89
C VAL A 420 15.38 25.46 15.89
N VAL A 421 15.52 26.10 17.04
CA VAL A 421 15.25 27.54 17.19
C VAL A 421 16.55 28.32 16.95
N ARG A 422 16.51 29.29 16.05
CA ARG A 422 17.61 30.23 15.80
C ARG A 422 17.14 31.67 16.04
N HIS A 423 18.06 32.54 16.41
CA HIS A 423 17.83 33.98 16.43
C HIS A 423 18.05 34.56 15.03
N ALA A 424 17.14 35.43 14.59
CA ALA A 424 17.12 36.03 13.25
C ALA A 424 17.97 37.30 13.11
#